data_AF-A0A2H5W3N8-F1
#
_entry.id   AF-A0A2H5W3N8-F1
#
_cell.length_a   1.000
_cell.length_b   1.000
_cell.length_c   1.000
_cell.angle_alpha   90.00
_cell.angle_beta   90.00
_cell.angle_gamma   90.00
#
_symmetry.space_group_name_H-M   'P 1'
#
loop_
_entity.id
_entity.type
_entity.pdbx_description
1 polymer ?
#
loop_
_entity_poly.entity_id
_entity_poly.type
_entity_poly.pdbx_seq_one_letter_code
_entity_poly.pdbx_strand_id
1 'polypeptide(L)'
;MIVQRGFRQPPSFHTDRLRRAPVGHFFDVITNGFGTMYSYASRIPPEDRWAIIAYIRALQLSQNATLEDVPPAERRRLIGGGE
;
A
#
# COMPACT_ATOMS: atom_id res chain seq x y z
N MET A 1 -7.86 8.66 19.59
CA MET A 1 -7.82 8.37 18.14
C MET A 1 -8.94 9.13 17.42
N ILE A 2 -8.74 9.62 16.18
CA ILE A 2 -9.78 10.40 15.45
C ILE A 2 -11.09 9.61 15.23
N VAL A 3 -10.98 8.29 15.13
CA VAL A 3 -12.13 7.37 15.01
C VAL A 3 -13.04 7.41 16.24
N GLN A 4 -12.48 7.62 17.44
CA GLN A 4 -13.26 7.79 18.68
C GLN A 4 -14.01 9.14 18.73
N ARG A 5 -13.76 10.04 17.77
CA ARG A 5 -14.39 11.35 17.65
C ARG A 5 -15.43 11.40 16.52
N GLY A 6 -15.94 10.25 16.08
CA GLY A 6 -17.03 10.14 15.10
C GLY A 6 -16.59 10.02 13.63
N PHE A 7 -15.29 10.02 13.34
CA PHE A 7 -14.79 9.81 11.99
C PHE A 7 -14.75 8.32 11.63
N ARG A 8 -15.10 7.98 10.38
CA ARG A 8 -15.00 6.61 9.88
C ARG A 8 -13.54 6.16 9.88
N GLN A 9 -13.30 4.92 10.33
CA GLN A 9 -11.97 4.33 10.29
C GLN A 9 -11.49 4.19 8.84
N PRO A 10 -10.30 4.70 8.49
CA PRO A 10 -9.71 4.46 7.18
C PRO A 10 -9.50 2.96 6.96
N PRO A 11 -9.77 2.44 5.75
CA PRO A 11 -9.48 1.03 5.44
C PRO A 11 -7.98 0.77 5.48
N SER A 12 -7.59 -0.44 5.90
CA SER A 12 -6.20 -0.89 5.77
C SER A 12 -5.84 -1.09 4.29
N PHE A 13 -4.63 -0.66 3.90
CA PHE A 13 -4.08 -0.91 2.57
C PHE A 13 -3.83 -2.40 2.30
N HIS A 14 -3.80 -3.25 3.33
CA HIS A 14 -3.56 -4.69 3.18
C HIS A 14 -4.82 -5.50 2.86
N THR A 15 -6.00 -4.86 2.74
CA THR A 15 -7.21 -5.55 2.28
C THR A 15 -7.09 -5.99 0.82
N ASP A 16 -7.65 -7.17 0.48
CA ASP A 16 -7.60 -7.72 -0.88
C ASP A 16 -8.10 -6.75 -1.95
N ARG A 17 -9.18 -6.02 -1.63
CA ARG A 17 -9.74 -4.99 -2.52
C ARG A 17 -8.70 -3.93 -2.89
N LEU A 18 -7.94 -3.42 -1.92
CA LEU A 18 -6.93 -2.38 -2.16
C LEU A 18 -5.62 -2.95 -2.70
N ARG A 19 -5.27 -4.20 -2.40
CA ARG A 19 -4.15 -4.88 -3.07
C ARG A 19 -4.41 -5.05 -4.56
N ARG A 20 -5.63 -5.46 -4.94
CA ARG A 20 -6.04 -5.66 -6.35
C ARG A 20 -6.46 -4.39 -7.08
N ALA A 21 -6.68 -3.28 -6.37
CA ALA A 21 -7.03 -2.01 -7.00
C ALA A 21 -5.90 -1.56 -7.95
N PRO A 22 -6.19 -0.91 -9.09
CA PRO A 22 -5.16 -0.38 -9.99
C PRO A 22 -4.41 0.79 -9.32
N VAL A 23 -3.15 1.05 -9.72
CA VAL A 23 -2.38 2.20 -9.19
C VAL A 23 -3.05 3.55 -9.45
N GLY A 24 -3.78 3.66 -10.57
CA GLY A 24 -4.57 4.85 -10.91
C GLY A 24 -5.67 5.17 -9.89
N HIS A 25 -6.22 4.16 -9.20
CA HIS A 25 -7.18 4.40 -8.11
C HIS A 25 -6.53 5.22 -6.98
N PHE A 26 -5.32 4.87 -6.57
CA PHE A 26 -4.63 5.60 -5.51
C PHE A 26 -4.26 7.01 -5.95
N PHE A 27 -3.80 7.19 -7.19
CA PHE A 27 -3.49 8.51 -7.73
C PHE A 27 -4.72 9.42 -7.74
N ASP A 28 -5.86 8.89 -8.21
CA ASP A 28 -7.14 9.59 -8.22
C ASP A 28 -7.60 9.94 -6.80
N VAL A 29 -7.58 8.99 -5.87
CA VAL A 29 -7.95 9.20 -4.46
C VAL A 29 -7.08 10.26 -3.78
N ILE A 30 -5.77 10.28 -4.02
CA ILE A 30 -4.87 11.32 -3.46
C ILE A 30 -5.18 12.69 -4.10
N THR A 31 -5.48 12.72 -5.40
CA THR A 31 -5.70 13.95 -6.17
C THR A 31 -7.06 14.57 -5.90
N ASN A 32 -8.11 13.77 -5.84
CA ASN A 32 -9.50 14.24 -5.82
C ASN A 32 -10.18 14.00 -4.47
N GLY A 33 -9.57 13.22 -3.58
CA GLY A 33 -10.21 12.74 -2.36
C GLY A 33 -11.08 11.50 -2.63
N PHE A 34 -11.62 10.92 -1.56
CA PHE A 34 -12.51 9.76 -1.64
C PHE A 34 -13.38 9.62 -0.39
N GLY A 35 -14.70 9.65 -0.56
CA GLY A 35 -15.64 9.63 0.57
C GLY A 35 -15.38 10.79 1.52
N THR A 36 -15.04 10.51 2.78
CA THR A 36 -14.71 11.53 3.78
C THR A 36 -13.22 11.95 3.76
N MET A 37 -12.41 11.37 2.88
CA MET A 37 -11.01 11.74 2.71
C MET A 37 -10.91 12.95 1.78
N TYR A 38 -10.43 14.07 2.29
CA TYR A 38 -10.17 15.27 1.48
C TYR A 38 -9.03 15.05 0.48
N SER A 39 -9.04 15.84 -0.60
CA SER A 39 -7.96 15.91 -1.56
C SER A 39 -6.64 16.38 -0.92
N TYR A 40 -5.53 15.87 -1.43
CA TYR A 40 -4.18 16.33 -1.13
C TYR A 40 -3.51 17.07 -2.29
N ALA A 41 -4.25 17.40 -3.35
CA ALA A 41 -3.66 17.90 -4.58
C ALA A 41 -2.90 19.22 -4.44
N SER A 42 -3.35 20.11 -3.54
CA SER A 42 -2.68 21.39 -3.27
C SER A 42 -1.42 21.26 -2.42
N ARG A 43 -1.16 20.08 -1.83
CA ARG A 43 -0.08 19.86 -0.86
C ARG A 43 0.98 18.89 -1.34
N ILE A 44 0.64 18.02 -2.29
CA ILE A 44 1.52 16.96 -2.78
C ILE A 44 1.62 17.07 -4.31
N PRO A 45 2.81 17.35 -4.87
CA PRO A 45 2.98 17.42 -6.33
C PRO A 45 2.76 16.05 -6.98
N PRO A 46 2.40 15.98 -8.28
CA PRO A 46 2.07 14.71 -8.95
C PRO A 46 3.15 13.62 -8.85
N GLU A 47 4.42 13.99 -8.91
CA GLU A 47 5.56 13.07 -8.79
C GLU A 47 5.59 12.35 -7.43
N ASP A 48 5.39 13.10 -6.34
CA ASP A 48 5.37 12.55 -4.99
C ASP A 48 4.16 11.64 -4.76
N ARG A 49 3.03 11.89 -5.44
CA ARG A 49 1.88 10.96 -5.38
C ARG A 49 2.26 9.61 -5.94
N TRP A 50 3.00 9.56 -7.04
CA TRP A 50 3.51 8.30 -7.59
C TRP A 50 4.51 7.63 -6.66
N ALA A 51 5.41 8.38 -6.03
CA ALA A 51 6.35 7.85 -5.04
C ALA A 51 5.63 7.24 -3.83
N ILE A 52 4.61 7.92 -3.29
CA ILE A 52 3.76 7.42 -2.20
C ILE A 52 3.07 6.11 -2.62
N ILE A 53 2.52 6.06 -3.84
CA ILE A 53 1.85 4.85 -4.35
C ILE A 53 2.83 3.69 -4.46
N ALA A 54 4.04 3.93 -4.97
CA ALA A 54 5.08 2.91 -5.05
C ALA A 54 5.44 2.38 -3.65
N TYR A 55 5.53 3.27 -2.64
CA TYR A 55 5.78 2.88 -1.27
C TYR A 55 4.63 2.06 -0.66
N ILE A 56 3.37 2.42 -0.94
CA ILE A 56 2.21 1.60 -0.54
C ILE A 56 2.32 0.19 -1.14
N ARG A 57 2.74 0.04 -2.39
CA ARG A 57 2.96 -1.27 -3.01
C ARG A 57 4.09 -2.06 -2.36
N ALA A 58 5.19 -1.40 -2.04
CA ALA A 58 6.28 -2.04 -1.31
C ALA A 58 5.83 -2.55 0.07
N LEU A 59 5.03 -1.77 0.80
CA LEU A 59 4.44 -2.19 2.07
C LEU A 59 3.46 -3.37 1.90
N GLN A 60 2.59 -3.32 0.88
CA GLN A 60 1.68 -4.44 0.59
C GLN A 60 2.44 -5.74 0.29
N LEU A 61 3.54 -5.65 -0.45
CA LEU A 61 4.41 -6.80 -0.73
C LEU A 61 5.12 -7.29 0.54
N SER A 62 5.68 -6.40 1.36
CA SER A 62 6.43 -6.82 2.55
C SER A 62 5.61 -7.61 3.57
N GLN A 63 4.30 -7.33 3.66
CA GLN A 63 3.39 -8.05 4.56
C GLN A 63 2.76 -9.30 3.92
N ASN A 64 3.02 -9.57 2.64
CA ASN A 64 2.38 -10.65 1.91
C ASN A 64 3.33 -11.35 0.91
N ALA A 65 4.63 -11.25 1.15
CA ALA A 65 5.65 -11.89 0.35
C ALA A 65 5.62 -13.41 0.56
N THR A 66 5.88 -14.14 -0.51
CA THR A 66 5.90 -15.59 -0.57
C THR A 66 7.30 -16.07 -0.93
N LEU A 67 7.58 -17.37 -0.74
CA LEU A 67 8.83 -17.96 -1.22
C LEU A 67 9.00 -17.83 -2.75
N GLU A 68 7.91 -17.65 -3.49
CA GLU A 68 7.95 -17.46 -4.94
C GLU A 68 8.55 -16.10 -5.32
N ASP A 69 8.38 -15.09 -4.48
CA ASP A 69 8.94 -13.74 -4.68
C ASP A 69 10.46 -13.71 -4.46
N VAL A 70 11.02 -14.76 -3.87
CA VAL A 70 12.46 -14.89 -3.64
C VAL A 70 13.14 -15.52 -4.87
N PRO A 71 14.27 -14.99 -5.38
CA PRO A 71 15.03 -15.61 -6.45
C PRO A 71 15.39 -17.08 -6.12
N PRO A 72 15.30 -18.04 -7.09
CA PRO A 72 15.50 -19.46 -6.81
C PRO A 72 16.85 -19.80 -6.14
N ALA A 73 17.91 -19.05 -6.45
CA ALA A 73 19.23 -19.24 -5.85
C ALA A 73 19.25 -18.96 -4.34
N GLU A 74 18.43 -18.01 -3.87
CA GLU A 74 18.36 -17.55 -2.48
C GLU A 74 17.36 -18.37 -1.65
N ARG A 75 16.34 -19.00 -2.28
CA ARG A 75 15.34 -19.83 -1.58
C ARG A 75 15.96 -20.92 -0.72
N ARG A 76 17.06 -21.54 -1.18
CA ARG A 76 17.77 -22.61 -0.44
C ARG A 76 18.32 -22.13 0.89
N ARG A 77 18.75 -20.87 0.99
CA ARG A 77 19.28 -20.29 2.26
C ARG A 77 18.18 -20.10 3.30
N LEU A 78 16.95 -19.80 2.86
CA LEU A 78 15.80 -19.59 3.75
C LEU A 78 15.20 -20.92 4.25
N ILE A 79 15.28 -21.98 3.43
CA ILE A 79 14.77 -23.31 3.79
C ILE A 79 15.80 -24.11 4.60
N GLY A 80 17.10 -23.95 4.31
CA GLY A 80 18.19 -24.72 4.94
C GLY A 80 18.81 -24.11 6.19
N GLY A 81 18.38 -22.92 6.64
CA GLY A 81 18.91 -22.25 7.84
C GLY A 81 18.16 -22.57 9.14
N GLY A 82 17.39 -23.67 9.16
CA GLY A 82 16.51 -24.06 10.28
C GLY A 82 17.01 -25.22 11.14
N GLU A 83 18.28 -25.62 11.03
CA GLU A 83 18.94 -26.63 11.88
C GLU A 83 20.10 -26.03 12.67
#